data_AF-G2NWL1-F1
#
_entry.id   AF-G2NWL1-F1
#
_cell.length_a   1.000
_cell.length_b   1.000
_cell.length_c   1.000
_cell.angle_alpha   90.00
_cell.angle_beta   90.00
_cell.angle_gamma   90.00
#
_symmetry.space_group_name_H-M   'P 1'
#
loop_
_entity.id
_entity.type
_entity.pdbx_description
1 polymer ?
#
loop_
_entity_poly.entity_id
_entity_poly.type
_entity_poly.pdbx_seq_one_letter_code
_entity_poly.pdbx_strand_id
1 'polypeptide(L)' 'MGLEELLALPATVNVTTAGRALGIGRDKAYELIRSGQFPVRTLPLGGTIRVPTAELWKILGVNARAERE' A
#
# COMPACT_ATOMS: atom_id res chain seq x y z
N MET A 1 -6.71 4.77 9.16
CA MET A 1 -6.94 3.46 8.52
C MET A 1 -6.77 2.41 9.59
N GLY A 2 -7.73 1.49 9.72
CA GLY A 2 -7.69 0.40 10.71
C GLY A 2 -7.19 -0.92 10.11
N LEU A 3 -6.98 -1.94 10.96
CA LEU A 3 -6.56 -3.28 10.52
C LEU A 3 -7.61 -3.96 9.62
N GLU A 4 -8.89 -3.88 10.00
CA GLU A 4 -9.99 -4.45 9.20
C GLU A 4 -10.06 -3.82 7.80
N GLU A 5 -9.91 -2.50 7.73
CA GLU A 5 -9.90 -1.75 6.47
C GLU A 5 -8.71 -2.15 5.58
N LEU A 6 -7.56 -2.47 6.19
CA LEU A 6 -6.36 -2.95 5.50
C LEU A 6 -6.54 -4.37 4.94
N LEU A 7 -7.23 -5.26 5.66
CA LEU A 7 -7.54 -6.63 5.23
C LEU A 7 -8.62 -6.67 4.13
N ALA A 8 -9.54 -5.70 4.12
CA ALA A 8 -10.59 -5.56 3.12
C ALA A 8 -10.12 -4.92 1.80
N LEU A 9 -8.85 -4.52 1.70
CA LEU A 9 -8.35 -3.86 0.50
C LEU A 9 -8.40 -4.82 -0.72
N PRO A 10 -8.76 -4.29 -1.91
CA PRO A 10 -8.66 -5.06 -3.15
C PRO A 10 -7.20 -5.44 -3.42
N ALA A 11 -6.93 -6.36 -4.36
CA ALA A 11 -5.58 -6.87 -4.64
C ALA A 11 -4.51 -5.79 -4.96
N THR A 12 -4.94 -4.63 -5.43
CA THR A 12 -4.10 -3.43 -5.54
C THR A 12 -4.86 -2.20 -5.07
N VAL A 13 -4.14 -1.20 -4.58
CA VAL A 13 -4.69 0.11 -4.20
C VAL A 13 -3.97 1.25 -4.89
N ASN A 14 -4.53 2.46 -4.84
CA ASN A 14 -3.85 3.65 -5.34
C ASN A 14 -2.78 4.14 -4.34
N VAL A 15 -1.88 5.01 -4.82
CA VAL A 15 -0.79 5.60 -4.02
C VAL A 15 -1.29 6.33 -2.77
N THR A 16 -2.40 7.05 -2.86
CA THR A 16 -2.97 7.78 -1.71
C THR A 16 -3.40 6.83 -0.60
N THR A 17 -4.08 5.73 -0.95
CA THR A 17 -4.49 4.68 0.00
C THR A 17 -3.27 3.99 0.62
N ALA A 18 -2.28 3.64 -0.20
CA ALA A 18 -1.03 3.05 0.27
C ALA A 18 -0.27 4.00 1.22
N GLY A 19 -0.16 5.28 0.87
CA GLY A 19 0.44 6.30 1.71
C GLY A 19 -0.26 6.41 3.06
N ARG A 20 -1.60 6.46 3.07
CA ARG A 20 -2.39 6.47 4.32
C ARG A 20 -2.13 5.25 5.18
N ALA A 21 -2.03 4.05 4.60
CA ALA A 21 -1.70 2.83 5.35
C ALA A 21 -0.32 2.92 6.04
N LEU A 22 0.61 3.66 5.43
CA LEU A 22 1.98 3.86 5.91
C LEU A 22 2.14 5.14 6.77
N GLY A 23 1.07 5.89 7.03
CA GLY A 23 1.15 7.19 7.72
C GLY A 23 1.78 8.33 6.90
N ILE A 24 1.85 8.18 5.57
CA ILE A 24 2.46 9.13 4.64
C ILE A 24 1.37 9.92 3.91
N GLY A 25 1.49 11.25 3.91
CA GLY A 25 0.62 12.13 3.13
C GLY A 25 0.73 11.88 1.62
N ARG A 26 -0.35 12.15 0.86
CA ARG A 26 -0.42 11.92 -0.59
C ARG A 26 0.79 12.46 -1.34
N ASP A 27 1.12 13.73 -1.14
CA ASP A 27 2.16 14.40 -1.92
C ASP A 27 3.54 13.81 -1.63
N LYS A 28 3.82 13.52 -0.35
CA LYS A 28 5.06 12.86 0.06
C LYS A 28 5.16 11.44 -0.49
N ALA A 29 4.04 10.70 -0.55
CA ALA A 29 4.01 9.36 -1.15
C ALA A 29 4.39 9.42 -2.64
N TYR A 30 3.83 10.35 -3.41
CA TYR A 30 4.21 10.53 -4.82
C TYR A 30 5.64 11.03 -4.99
N GLU A 31 6.13 11.91 -4.12
CA GLU A 31 7.53 12.36 -4.11
C GLU A 31 8.49 11.18 -3.92
N LEU A 32 8.23 10.34 -2.92
CA LEU A 32 9.02 9.13 -2.64
C LEU A 32 8.98 8.13 -3.80
N ILE A 33 7.85 7.99 -4.49
CA ILE A 33 7.77 7.13 -5.68
C ILE A 33 8.65 7.70 -6.81
N ARG A 34 8.59 9.01 -7.07
CA ARG A 34 9.41 9.66 -8.10
C ARG A 34 10.91 9.59 -7.78
N SER A 35 11.28 9.63 -6.50
CA SER A 35 12.67 9.51 -6.06
C SER A 35 13.14 8.06 -5.88
N GLY A 36 12.29 7.07 -6.14
CA GLY A 36 12.62 5.65 -5.97
C GLY A 36 12.76 5.20 -4.51
N GLN A 37 12.26 5.99 -3.56
CA GLN A 37 12.38 5.75 -2.11
C GLN A 37 11.05 5.34 -1.45
N PHE A 38 10.01 5.07 -2.23
CA PHE A 38 8.76 4.55 -1.67
C PHE A 38 9.01 3.15 -1.08
N PRO A 39 8.53 2.86 0.15
CA PRO A 39 9.02 1.71 0.92
C PRO A 39 8.47 0.37 0.43
N VAL A 40 7.55 0.37 -0.54
CA VAL A 40 6.98 -0.83 -1.16
C VAL A 40 7.07 -0.73 -2.68
N ARG A 41 7.06 -1.89 -3.35
CA ARG A 41 7.03 -1.92 -4.81
C ARG A 41 5.74 -1.32 -5.36
N THR A 42 5.87 -0.58 -6.45
CA THR A 42 4.75 0.00 -7.18
C THR A 42 4.59 -0.67 -8.54
N LEU A 43 3.38 -0.65 -9.07
CA LEU A 43 3.02 -1.11 -10.41
C LEU A 43 2.65 0.11 -11.25
N PRO A 44 3.55 0.58 -12.13
CA PRO A 44 3.20 1.59 -13.13
C PRO A 44 2.29 0.95 -14.18
N LEU A 45 1.04 1.42 -14.27
CA LEU A 45 0.04 0.97 -15.23
C LEU A 45 -0.29 2.14 -16.17
N GLY A 46 0.68 2.50 -17.00
CA GLY A 46 0.58 3.67 -17.89
C GLY A 46 0.46 4.97 -17.08
N GLY A 47 -0.68 5.64 -17.19
CA GLY A 47 -0.94 6.92 -16.51
C GLY A 47 -1.26 6.82 -15.02
N THR A 48 -1.36 5.62 -14.45
CA THR A 48 -1.65 5.42 -13.03
C THR A 48 -0.60 4.55 -12.35
N ILE A 49 -0.45 4.73 -11.05
CA ILE A 49 0.45 3.93 -10.21
C ILE A 49 -0.41 3.20 -9.18
N ARG A 50 -0.26 1.89 -9.13
CA ARG A 50 -0.92 1.01 -8.16
C ARG A 50 0.10 0.41 -7.21
N VAL A 51 -0.34 0.07 -6.02
CA VAL A 51 0.46 -0.61 -5.01
C VAL A 51 -0.19 -1.96 -4.71
N PRO A 52 0.52 -3.08 -4.86
CA PRO A 52 0.03 -4.39 -4.46
C PRO A 52 -0.20 -4.42 -2.96
N THR A 53 -1.36 -4.89 -2.54
CA THR A 53 -1.75 -4.92 -1.13
C THR A 53 -0.91 -5.91 -0.33
N ALA A 54 -0.45 -6.98 -0.99
CA ALA A 54 0.49 -7.93 -0.40
C ALA A 54 1.81 -7.28 0.04
N GLU A 55 2.30 -6.27 -0.68
CA GLU A 55 3.53 -5.55 -0.29
C GLU A 55 3.28 -4.66 0.93
N LEU A 56 2.10 -4.02 0.99
CA LEU A 56 1.67 -3.25 2.17
C LEU A 56 1.53 -4.16 3.40
N TRP A 57 0.89 -5.32 3.25
CA TRP A 57 0.77 -6.28 4.33
C TRP A 57 2.13 -6.78 4.81
N LYS A 58 3.03 -7.12 3.89
CA LYS A 58 4.39 -7.58 4.20
C LYS A 58 5.16 -6.56 5.03
N ILE A 59 5.17 -5.29 4.64
CA ILE A 59 5.93 -4.26 5.38
C ILE A 59 5.28 -3.88 6.71
N LEU A 60 3.95 -3.97 6.80
CA LEU A 60 3.21 -3.72 8.03
C LEU A 60 3.17 -4.95 8.96
N GLY A 61 3.78 -6.07 8.58
CA GLY A 61 3.78 -7.31 9.36
C GLY A 61 2.41 -8.00 9.43
N VAL A 62 1.49 -7.66 8.52
CA VAL A 62 0.16 -8.27 8.44
C VAL A 62 0.26 -9.56 7.64
N ASN A 63 -0.04 -10.69 8.28
CA ASN A 63 -0.25 -11.94 7.58
C ASN A 63 -1.76 -12.15 7.44
N ALA A 64 -2.28 -12.12 6.21
CA ALA A 64 -3.70 -12.38 5.92
C ALA A 64 -4.15 -13.84 6.24
N ARG A 65 -3.32 -14.60 6.95
CA ARG A 65 -3.62 -15.93 7.48
C ARG A 65 -3.87 -15.88 9.00
N ALA A 66 -4.79 -15.02 9.38
CA ALA A 66 -5.48 -15.00 10.67
C ALA A 66 -6.91 -14.58 10.31
N GLU A 67 -7.99 -15.33 10.50
CA GLU A 67 -8.27 -16.51 11.31
C GLU A 67 -9.36 -17.31 10.56
N ARG A 68 -9.18 -18.63 10.49
CA ARG A 68 -10.25 -19.60 10.27
C ARG A 68 -9.93 -20.76 11.22
N GLU A 69 -10.15 -20.53 12.50
CA GLU A 69 -10.35 -21.59 13.51
C GLU A 69 -11.75 -21.41 14.11
#